data_AF-A0A1P8UF82-F1
#
_entry.id   AF-A0A1P8UF82-F1
#
_cell.length_a   1.000
_cell.length_b   1.000
_cell.length_c   1.000
_cell.angle_alpha   90.00
_cell.angle_beta   90.00
_cell.angle_gamma   90.00
#
_symmetry.space_group_name_H-M   'P 1'
#
loop_
_entity.id
_entity.type
_entity.pdbx_description
1 polymer ?
#
loop_
_entity_poly.entity_id
_entity_poly.type
_entity_poly.pdbx_seq_one_letter_code
_entity_poly.pdbx_strand_id
1 'polypeptide(L)'
;MREIATEALIRQNFESELIEKALEILNMVPEVNSDKLPFEQFVNAILAFNKASLMAALNTGVPVQCEVEYAGSGDSGGVEDVSIPDHLKDVSVTFLNFHSPWIRDGRDITVYVNALPIKDFLWYLFDHYDYENNEGGQGTVTFTSPNKEHPQGVIVLEHSDNVIETVDYEHAF
;
A
#
# COMPACT_ATOMS: atom_id res chain seq x y z
N MET A 1 0.43 13.45 -10.60
CA MET A 1 -0.83 13.82 -11.28
C MET A 1 -1.95 13.02 -10.63
N ARG A 2 -3.14 13.60 -10.44
CA ARG A 2 -4.32 12.93 -9.88
C ARG A 2 -5.51 13.20 -10.79
N GLU A 3 -6.11 12.14 -11.30
CA GLU A 3 -7.23 12.21 -12.23
C GLU A 3 -8.28 11.17 -11.87
N ILE A 4 -9.57 11.47 -12.07
CA ILE A 4 -10.64 10.51 -11.81
C ILE A 4 -10.44 9.31 -12.73
N ALA A 5 -10.46 8.11 -12.16
CA ALA A 5 -10.26 6.89 -12.90
C ALA A 5 -11.42 6.69 -13.88
N THR A 6 -11.07 6.53 -15.15
CA THR A 6 -11.96 6.12 -16.23
C THR A 6 -11.32 4.96 -16.96
N GLU A 7 -12.11 4.18 -17.70
CA GLU A 7 -11.56 3.10 -18.52
C GLU A 7 -10.46 3.61 -19.48
N ALA A 8 -10.68 4.75 -20.13
CA ALA A 8 -9.70 5.35 -21.04
C ALA A 8 -8.38 5.67 -20.33
N LEU A 9 -8.47 6.28 -19.14
CA LEU A 9 -7.29 6.64 -18.36
C LEU A 9 -6.55 5.40 -17.84
N ILE A 10 -7.27 4.38 -17.39
CA ILE A 10 -6.70 3.09 -16.97
C ILE A 10 -5.91 2.46 -18.12
N ARG A 11 -6.51 2.38 -19.31
CA ARG A 11 -5.86 1.80 -20.50
C ARG A 11 -4.64 2.60 -20.97
N GLN A 12 -4.61 3.89 -20.70
CA GLN A 12 -3.48 4.76 -21.04
C GLN A 12 -2.30 4.60 -20.08
N ASN A 13 -2.56 4.28 -18.82
CA ASN A 13 -1.58 4.42 -17.73
C ASN A 13 -1.05 3.10 -17.17
N PHE A 14 -1.69 1.98 -17.48
CA PHE A 14 -1.30 0.66 -16.97
C PHE A 14 -0.95 -0.32 -18.10
N GLU A 15 -0.08 -1.28 -17.79
CA GLU A 15 0.23 -2.39 -18.70
C GLU A 15 -0.93 -3.38 -18.79
N SER A 16 -0.95 -4.20 -19.85
CA SER A 16 -2.08 -5.10 -20.16
C SER A 16 -2.52 -5.98 -18.98
N GLU A 17 -1.57 -6.51 -18.21
CA GLU A 17 -1.85 -7.38 -17.06
C GLU A 17 -2.46 -6.64 -15.86
N LEU A 18 -2.23 -5.33 -15.76
CA LEU A 18 -2.77 -4.47 -14.70
C LEU A 18 -4.10 -3.81 -15.12
N ILE A 19 -4.33 -3.60 -16.42
CA ILE A 19 -5.56 -3.00 -16.94
C ILE A 19 -6.80 -3.78 -16.46
N GLU A 20 -6.82 -5.10 -16.58
CA GLU A 20 -7.99 -5.91 -16.22
C GLU A 20 -8.35 -5.74 -14.74
N LYS A 21 -7.36 -5.84 -13.85
CA LYS A 21 -7.53 -5.66 -12.40
C LYS A 21 -7.98 -4.24 -12.04
N ALA A 22 -7.43 -3.22 -12.71
CA ALA A 22 -7.84 -1.85 -12.50
C ALA A 22 -9.31 -1.60 -12.93
N LEU A 23 -9.74 -2.21 -14.03
CA LEU A 23 -11.12 -2.12 -14.49
C LEU A 23 -12.08 -2.88 -13.58
N GLU A 24 -11.68 -4.03 -13.03
CA GLU A 24 -12.45 -4.74 -12.00
C GLU A 24 -12.69 -3.85 -10.79
N ILE A 25 -11.64 -3.18 -10.28
CA ILE A 25 -11.77 -2.23 -9.16
C ILE A 25 -12.73 -1.07 -9.51
N LEU A 26 -12.65 -0.53 -10.72
CA LEU A 26 -13.56 0.53 -11.16
C LEU A 26 -15.02 0.04 -11.19
N ASN A 27 -15.23 -1.20 -11.61
CA ASN A 27 -16.56 -1.84 -11.63
C ASN A 27 -17.09 -2.20 -10.24
N MET A 28 -16.22 -2.32 -9.23
CA MET A 28 -16.64 -2.52 -7.83
C MET A 28 -17.27 -1.25 -7.23
N VAL A 29 -16.93 -0.05 -7.71
CA VAL A 29 -17.35 1.22 -7.11
C VAL A 29 -18.88 1.34 -6.94
N PRO A 30 -19.73 1.06 -7.96
CA PRO A 30 -21.19 1.12 -7.79
C PRO A 30 -21.72 0.09 -6.79
N GLU A 31 -21.07 -1.07 -6.67
CA GLU A 31 -21.47 -2.12 -5.72
C GLU A 31 -21.13 -1.72 -4.29
N VAL A 32 -19.97 -1.11 -4.07
CA VAL A 32 -19.58 -0.61 -2.75
C VAL A 32 -20.44 0.59 -2.35
N ASN A 33 -20.74 1.51 -3.27
CA ASN A 33 -21.60 2.66 -3.02
C ASN A 33 -23.07 2.26 -2.76
N SER A 34 -23.48 1.05 -3.16
CA SER A 34 -24.81 0.50 -2.89
C SER A 34 -24.82 -0.57 -1.81
N ASP A 35 -23.74 -0.71 -1.04
CA ASP A 35 -23.55 -1.68 0.04
C ASP A 35 -23.75 -3.16 -0.38
N LYS A 36 -23.66 -3.45 -1.68
CA LYS A 36 -23.66 -4.81 -2.23
C LYS A 36 -22.30 -5.51 -2.09
N LEU A 37 -21.25 -4.71 -1.97
CA LEU A 37 -19.88 -5.16 -1.77
C LEU A 37 -19.32 -4.55 -0.48
N PRO A 38 -18.73 -5.35 0.43
CA PRO A 38 -18.05 -4.82 1.60
C PRO A 38 -16.93 -3.87 1.21
N PHE A 39 -16.83 -2.71 1.87
CA PHE A 39 -15.77 -1.74 1.62
C PHE A 39 -14.38 -2.30 1.89
N GLU A 40 -14.23 -3.15 2.91
CA GLU A 40 -12.98 -3.86 3.18
C GLU A 40 -12.52 -4.69 1.96
N GLN A 41 -13.45 -5.35 1.26
CA GLN A 41 -13.11 -6.10 0.06
C GLN A 41 -12.60 -5.19 -1.07
N PHE A 42 -13.18 -4.00 -1.20
CA PHE A 42 -12.72 -2.98 -2.14
C PHE A 42 -11.35 -2.41 -1.78
N VAL A 43 -11.11 -2.10 -0.50
CA VAL A 43 -9.80 -1.65 0.01
C VAL A 43 -8.74 -2.72 -0.25
N ASN A 44 -9.04 -3.98 0.07
CA ASN A 44 -8.13 -5.10 -0.20
C ASN A 44 -7.80 -5.25 -1.69
N ALA A 45 -8.76 -5.03 -2.58
CA ALA A 45 -8.52 -5.05 -4.03
C ALA A 45 -7.60 -3.90 -4.47
N ILE A 46 -7.83 -2.68 -3.98
CA ILE A 46 -6.96 -1.51 -4.23
C ILE A 46 -5.54 -1.80 -3.73
N LEU A 47 -5.39 -2.32 -2.52
CA LEU A 47 -4.08 -2.64 -1.93
C LEU A 47 -3.34 -3.73 -2.73
N ALA A 48 -4.04 -4.80 -3.12
CA ALA A 48 -3.46 -5.86 -3.95
C ALA A 48 -3.01 -5.32 -5.32
N PHE A 49 -3.82 -4.47 -5.94
CA PHE A 49 -3.47 -3.80 -7.20
C PHE A 49 -2.24 -2.90 -7.04
N ASN A 50 -2.20 -2.06 -6.00
CA ASN A 50 -1.11 -1.12 -5.76
C ASN A 50 0.22 -1.85 -5.45
N LYS A 51 0.17 -3.01 -4.77
CA LYS A 51 1.34 -3.90 -4.60
C LYS A 51 1.83 -4.44 -5.95
N ALA A 52 0.92 -4.86 -6.83
CA ALA A 52 1.29 -5.32 -8.16
C ALA A 52 1.88 -4.18 -9.02
N SER A 53 1.33 -2.97 -8.96
CA SER A 53 1.89 -1.79 -9.61
C SER A 53 3.30 -1.46 -9.13
N LEU A 54 3.54 -1.55 -7.82
CA LEU A 54 4.88 -1.39 -7.26
C LEU A 54 5.86 -2.44 -7.82
N MET A 55 5.46 -3.71 -7.83
CA MET A 55 6.33 -4.79 -8.35
C MET A 55 6.62 -4.64 -9.85
N ALA A 56 5.64 -4.16 -10.63
CA ALA A 56 5.85 -3.82 -12.03
C ALA A 56 6.86 -2.67 -12.18
N ALA A 57 6.75 -1.61 -11.38
CA ALA A 57 7.69 -0.49 -11.39
C ALA A 57 9.11 -0.90 -10.96
N LEU A 58 9.24 -1.87 -10.04
CA LEU A 58 10.53 -2.41 -9.60
C LEU A 58 11.15 -3.39 -10.59
N ASN A 59 10.40 -3.87 -11.59
CA ASN A 59 10.89 -4.84 -12.56
C ASN A 59 11.78 -4.20 -13.64
N THR A 60 12.98 -3.78 -13.24
CA THR A 60 13.96 -3.11 -14.12
C THR A 60 14.84 -4.08 -14.91
N GLY A 61 14.63 -5.40 -14.76
CA GLY A 61 15.49 -6.45 -15.31
C GLY A 61 16.77 -6.71 -14.49
N VAL A 62 17.01 -5.93 -13.44
CA VAL A 62 18.04 -6.18 -12.42
C VAL A 62 17.34 -6.36 -11.07
N PRO A 63 17.75 -7.33 -10.22
CA PRO A 63 17.21 -7.43 -8.87
C PRO A 63 17.46 -6.14 -8.08
N VAL A 64 16.40 -5.57 -7.53
CA VAL A 64 16.45 -4.38 -6.68
C VAL A 64 15.73 -4.64 -5.36
N GLN A 65 16.19 -3.95 -4.32
CA GLN A 65 15.64 -4.00 -2.99
C GLN A 65 15.36 -2.57 -2.53
N CYS A 66 14.15 -2.32 -2.03
CA CYS A 66 13.77 -1.08 -1.35
C CYS A 66 13.38 -1.39 0.08
N GLU A 67 13.71 -0.51 1.00
CA GLU A 67 13.45 -0.71 2.43
C GLU A 67 12.68 0.49 2.98
N VAL A 68 11.67 0.20 3.80
CA VAL A 68 10.88 1.18 4.53
C VAL A 68 11.05 0.88 6.01
N GLU A 69 11.75 1.76 6.70
CA GLU A 69 11.87 1.71 8.16
C GLU A 69 10.66 2.42 8.77
N TYR A 70 10.06 1.83 9.79
CA TYR A 70 8.93 2.42 10.50
C TYR A 70 9.09 2.24 12.00
N ALA A 71 8.50 3.17 12.74
CA ALA A 71 8.42 3.10 14.19
C ALA A 71 7.10 3.69 14.68
N GLY A 72 6.61 3.17 15.79
CA GLY A 72 5.39 3.62 16.44
C GLY A 72 5.32 3.19 17.90
N SER A 73 4.50 3.90 18.68
CA SER A 73 4.20 3.63 20.07
C SER A 73 2.73 4.00 20.34
N GLY A 74 1.90 3.01 20.69
CA GLY A 74 0.46 3.19 20.84
C GLY A 74 -0.20 3.66 19.53
N ASP A 75 -1.07 4.67 19.63
CA ASP A 75 -1.80 5.25 18.49
C ASP A 75 -0.93 6.18 17.60
N SER A 76 0.38 6.23 17.82
CA SER A 76 1.31 7.10 17.10
C SER A 76 2.37 6.28 16.40
N GLY A 77 2.62 6.55 15.13
CA GLY A 77 3.69 5.90 14.37
C GLY A 77 3.80 6.47 12.98
N GLY A 78 4.84 6.08 12.27
CA GLY A 78 5.07 6.52 10.90
C GLY A 78 6.29 5.87 10.29
N VAL A 79 6.53 6.24 9.04
CA VAL A 79 7.76 5.91 8.34
C VAL A 79 8.89 6.77 8.90
N GLU A 80 10.02 6.13 9.20
CA GLU A 80 11.24 6.78 9.67
C GLU A 80 12.19 7.08 8.51
N ASP A 81 12.39 6.10 7.62
CA ASP A 81 13.17 6.28 6.39
C ASP A 81 12.68 5.37 5.26
N VAL A 82 13.00 5.79 4.04
CA VAL A 82 12.86 4.98 2.83
C VAL A 82 14.18 4.98 2.06
N SER A 83 14.77 3.79 2.00
CA SER A 83 15.99 3.50 1.27
C SER A 83 15.69 2.89 -0.09
N ILE A 84 16.17 3.53 -1.16
CA ILE A 84 16.04 3.06 -2.53
C ILE A 84 17.36 3.16 -3.28
N PRO A 85 17.66 2.21 -4.19
CA PRO A 85 18.79 2.31 -5.10
C PRO A 85 18.75 3.58 -5.96
N ASP A 86 19.92 4.18 -6.23
CA ASP A 86 20.03 5.44 -6.96
C ASP A 86 19.33 5.44 -8.33
N HIS A 87 19.40 4.33 -9.05
CA HIS A 87 18.80 4.19 -10.38
C HIS A 87 17.26 4.11 -10.36
N LEU A 88 16.63 3.99 -9.18
CA LEU A 88 15.18 4.01 -9.01
C LEU A 88 14.63 5.39 -8.63
N LYS A 89 15.50 6.39 -8.38
CA LYS A 89 15.06 7.71 -7.91
C LYS A 89 14.11 8.43 -8.86
N ASP A 90 14.26 8.19 -10.17
CA ASP A 90 13.42 8.78 -11.21
C ASP A 90 12.26 7.86 -11.65
N VAL A 91 12.16 6.65 -11.08
CA VAL A 91 11.08 5.71 -11.39
C VAL A 91 9.82 6.14 -10.63
N SER A 92 8.70 6.19 -11.34
CA SER A 92 7.39 6.49 -10.76
C SER A 92 6.52 5.24 -10.72
N VAL A 93 5.72 5.13 -9.67
CA VAL A 93 4.65 4.13 -9.56
C VAL A 93 3.34 4.79 -9.93
N THR A 94 2.67 4.24 -10.93
CA THR A 94 1.28 4.57 -11.22
C THR A 94 0.36 3.62 -10.46
N PHE A 95 -0.64 4.15 -9.77
CA PHE A 95 -1.45 3.38 -8.82
C PHE A 95 -2.89 3.91 -8.76
N LEU A 96 -3.78 3.14 -8.12
CA LEU A 96 -5.14 3.57 -7.85
C LEU A 96 -5.24 4.09 -6.42
N ASN A 97 -5.85 5.26 -6.28
CA ASN A 97 -6.23 5.82 -5.00
C ASN A 97 -7.75 6.00 -4.98
N PHE A 98 -8.36 6.11 -3.82
CA PHE A 98 -9.77 6.44 -3.71
C PHE A 98 -10.02 7.51 -2.66
N HIS A 99 -11.10 8.25 -2.83
CA HIS A 99 -11.64 9.16 -1.84
C HIS A 99 -13.02 8.66 -1.43
N SER A 100 -13.25 8.57 -0.13
CA SER A 100 -14.55 8.33 0.47
C SER A 100 -14.80 9.48 1.45
N PRO A 101 -15.72 10.41 1.18
CA PRO A 101 -16.09 11.40 2.17
C PRO A 101 -16.72 10.68 3.36
N TRP A 102 -16.19 10.90 4.56
CA TRP A 102 -16.72 10.37 5.81
C TRP A 102 -18.14 10.89 6.05
N ILE A 103 -19.17 10.18 5.59
CA ILE A 103 -20.55 10.59 5.84
C ILE A 103 -21.43 9.39 6.19
N ARG A 104 -22.03 9.52 7.37
CA ARG A 104 -23.01 8.68 8.07
C ARG A 104 -24.19 8.11 7.25
N ASP A 105 -24.36 8.43 5.96
CA ASP A 105 -25.57 8.12 5.19
C ASP A 105 -25.31 7.59 3.75
N GLY A 106 -24.07 7.23 3.41
CA GLY A 106 -23.76 6.55 2.14
C GLY A 106 -22.29 6.68 1.74
N ARG A 107 -21.72 5.62 1.17
CA ARG A 107 -20.36 5.66 0.60
C ARG A 107 -20.43 6.29 -0.80
N ASP A 108 -19.82 7.45 -0.98
CA ASP A 108 -19.61 8.06 -2.29
C ASP A 108 -18.13 7.91 -2.68
N ILE A 109 -17.76 6.70 -3.06
CA ILE A 109 -16.38 6.38 -3.42
C ILE A 109 -16.08 6.90 -4.81
N THR A 110 -15.01 7.68 -4.91
CA THR A 110 -14.40 8.07 -6.20
C THR A 110 -13.00 7.48 -6.28
N VAL A 111 -12.69 6.78 -7.37
CA VAL A 111 -11.36 6.23 -7.66
C VAL A 111 -10.58 7.19 -8.54
N TYR A 112 -9.28 7.26 -8.31
CA TYR A 112 -8.32 8.12 -9.01
C TYR A 112 -7.14 7.30 -9.51
N VAL A 113 -6.62 7.67 -10.69
CA VAL A 113 -5.29 7.26 -11.13
C VAL A 113 -4.30 8.30 -10.64
N ASN A 114 -3.30 7.84 -9.91
CA ASN A 114 -2.22 8.67 -9.39
C ASN A 114 -0.87 8.14 -9.87
N ALA A 115 0.12 9.02 -9.91
CA ALA A 115 1.52 8.65 -10.10
C ALA A 115 2.41 9.44 -9.14
N LEU A 116 3.33 8.74 -8.47
CA LEU A 116 4.30 9.28 -7.53
C LEU A 116 5.68 8.64 -7.79
N PRO A 117 6.81 9.36 -7.54
CA PRO A 117 8.12 8.73 -7.43
C PRO A 117 8.10 7.54 -6.47
N ILE A 118 8.88 6.47 -6.73
CA ILE A 118 8.89 5.25 -5.89
C ILE A 118 9.06 5.59 -4.41
N LYS A 119 9.99 6.49 -4.07
CA LYS A 119 10.22 6.88 -2.68
C LYS A 119 8.95 7.45 -2.04
N ASP A 120 8.30 8.38 -2.71
CA ASP A 120 7.08 9.03 -2.22
C ASP A 120 5.89 8.05 -2.18
N PHE A 121 5.82 7.11 -3.11
CA PHE A 121 4.81 6.06 -3.11
C PHE A 121 4.99 5.10 -1.92
N LEU A 122 6.24 4.72 -1.60
CA LEU A 122 6.53 3.89 -0.43
C LEU A 122 6.16 4.62 0.85
N TRP A 123 6.49 5.90 0.99
CA TRP A 123 5.98 6.71 2.10
C TRP A 123 4.45 6.69 2.17
N TYR A 124 3.77 6.96 1.05
CA TYR A 124 2.32 6.98 0.97
C TYR A 124 1.65 5.65 1.36
N LEU A 125 2.25 4.51 0.99
CA LEU A 125 1.69 3.18 1.28
C LEU A 125 1.67 2.86 2.78
N PHE A 126 2.59 3.44 3.56
CA PHE A 126 2.73 3.19 5.00
C PHE A 126 2.14 4.28 5.88
N ASP A 127 1.96 5.49 5.34
CA ASP A 127 1.38 6.63 6.07
C ASP A 127 -0.17 6.59 6.11
N HIS A 128 -0.82 5.78 5.25
CA HIS A 128 -2.28 5.74 5.14
C HIS A 128 -2.87 4.34 4.92
N TYR A 129 -3.92 4.05 5.70
CA TYR A 129 -4.80 2.87 5.70
C TYR A 129 -4.14 1.54 6.13
N ASP A 130 -4.59 1.05 7.29
CA ASP A 130 -4.51 -0.33 7.78
C ASP A 130 -3.14 -0.92 8.12
N TYR A 131 -2.05 -0.15 8.02
CA TYR A 131 -0.76 -0.46 8.68
C TYR A 131 -0.62 0.17 10.07
N GLU A 132 -1.72 0.71 10.62
CA GLU A 132 -1.81 1.14 12.02
C GLU A 132 -1.62 -0.07 12.94
N ASN A 133 -0.36 -0.33 13.31
CA ASN A 133 -0.05 -1.19 14.42
C ASN A 133 -0.43 -0.45 15.72
N ASN A 134 -1.68 -0.62 16.15
CA ASN A 134 -2.19 -0.10 17.43
C ASN A 134 -1.49 -0.71 18.66
N GLU A 135 -0.54 -1.63 18.48
CA GLU A 135 0.27 -2.19 19.56
C GLU A 135 1.61 -1.43 19.72
N GLY A 136 1.94 -0.53 18.79
CA GLY A 136 3.28 0.06 18.70
C GLY A 136 4.35 -0.97 18.31
N GLY A 137 5.54 -0.49 17.96
CA GLY A 137 6.66 -1.32 17.56
C GLY A 137 7.47 -0.65 16.46
N GLN A 138 8.51 -1.33 16.00
CA GLN A 138 9.40 -0.83 14.97
C GLN A 138 9.79 -1.96 14.03
N GLY A 139 10.28 -1.61 12.86
CA GLY A 139 10.68 -2.63 11.91
C GLY A 139 11.08 -2.08 10.56
N THR A 140 11.33 -3.03 9.66
CA THR A 140 11.68 -2.74 8.28
C THR A 140 10.82 -3.60 7.37
N VAL A 141 10.22 -2.97 6.37
CA VAL A 141 9.59 -3.67 5.26
C VAL A 141 10.50 -3.62 4.05
N THR A 142 10.85 -4.79 3.55
CA THR A 142 11.75 -4.98 2.44
C THR A 142 10.99 -5.44 1.21
N PHE A 143 11.06 -4.65 0.14
CA PHE A 143 10.49 -4.94 -1.16
C PHE A 143 11.59 -5.39 -2.12
N THR A 144 11.54 -6.66 -2.52
CA THR A 144 12.46 -7.23 -3.50
C THR A 144 11.76 -7.40 -4.83
N SER A 145 12.35 -6.86 -5.90
CA SER A 145 11.76 -6.92 -7.23
C SER A 145 11.58 -8.35 -7.75
N PRO A 146 10.68 -8.55 -8.73
CA PRO A 146 10.61 -9.77 -9.50
C PRO A 146 11.99 -10.25 -9.99
N ASN A 147 12.26 -11.53 -9.81
CA ASN A 147 13.48 -12.19 -10.28
C ASN A 147 13.20 -13.66 -10.61
N LYS A 148 14.25 -14.42 -10.98
CA LYS A 148 14.09 -15.84 -11.39
C LYS A 148 13.55 -16.75 -10.27
N GLU A 149 13.89 -16.47 -9.02
CA GLU A 149 13.45 -17.25 -7.86
C GLU A 149 12.05 -16.82 -7.39
N HIS A 150 11.76 -15.53 -7.50
CA HIS A 150 10.50 -14.92 -7.12
C HIS A 150 9.92 -14.09 -8.27
N PRO A 151 9.19 -14.69 -9.23
CA PRO A 151 8.68 -14.00 -10.41
C PRO A 151 7.67 -12.87 -10.14
N GLN A 152 7.12 -12.82 -8.92
CA GLN A 152 6.18 -11.77 -8.49
C GLN A 152 6.83 -10.74 -7.55
N GLY A 153 8.12 -10.89 -7.26
CA GLY A 153 8.79 -10.17 -6.19
C GLY A 153 8.47 -10.74 -4.81
N VAL A 154 9.06 -10.14 -3.79
CA VAL A 154 8.86 -10.51 -2.38
C VAL A 154 8.68 -9.27 -1.54
N ILE A 155 7.81 -9.35 -0.54
CA ILE A 155 7.68 -8.35 0.52
C ILE A 155 7.98 -9.07 1.84
N VAL A 156 9.00 -8.64 2.55
CA VAL A 156 9.38 -9.19 3.86
C VAL A 156 9.13 -8.13 4.92
N LEU A 157 8.50 -8.53 6.03
CA LEU A 157 8.29 -7.68 7.19
C LEU A 157 9.16 -8.21 8.33
N GLU A 158 10.12 -7.39 8.77
CA GLU A 158 10.85 -7.61 10.03
C GLU A 158 10.23 -6.70 11.08
N HIS A 159 9.60 -7.29 12.10
CA HIS A 159 8.89 -6.56 13.14
C HIS A 159 9.48 -6.86 14.52
N SER A 160 9.63 -5.81 15.33
CA SER A 160 9.93 -5.89 16.75
C SER A 160 8.88 -5.12 17.53
N ASP A 161 8.28 -5.79 18.50
CA ASP A 161 7.36 -5.16 19.44
C ASP A 161 8.14 -4.27 20.42
N ASN A 162 7.53 -3.16 20.85
CA ASN A 162 8.05 -2.31 21.92
C ASN A 162 7.67 -2.84 23.31
N VAL A 163 7.79 -4.16 23.55
CA VAL A 163 7.44 -4.76 24.85
C VAL A 163 8.48 -4.34 25.90
N ILE A 164 8.14 -3.34 26.70
CA ILE A 164 8.75 -3.14 28.02
C ILE A 164 7.97 -4.03 28.98
N GLU A 165 8.38 -5.29 29.09
CA GLU A 165 7.79 -6.21 30.07
C GLU A 165 8.18 -5.74 31.48
N THR A 166 7.22 -5.27 32.27
CA THR A 166 7.29 -5.39 33.73
C THR A 166 5.87 -5.59 34.26
N VAL A 167 5.51 -6.85 34.49
CA VAL A 167 4.28 -7.22 35.18
C VAL A 167 4.68 -7.84 36.52
N ASP A 168 4.87 -7.00 37.53
CA ASP A 168 5.03 -7.45 38.91
C ASP A 168 3.65 -7.73 39.50
N TYR A 169 3.36 -9.01 39.81
CA TYR A 169 2.24 -9.38 40.69
C TYR A 169 2.80 -9.86 42.02
N GLU A 170 2.67 -9.04 43.06
CA GLU A 170 2.82 -9.49 44.45
C GLU A 170 1.45 -9.96 44.98
N HIS A 171 1.39 -11.23 45.40
CA HIS A 171 0.33 -11.71 46.29
C HIS A 171 0.92 -11.90 47.69
N ALA A 172 0.46 -11.08 48.64
CA ALA A 172 0.68 -11.32 50.07
C ALA A 172 -0.42 -12.28 50.58
N PHE A 173 -0.01 -13.27 51.39
CA PHE A 173 -0.89 -14.25 52.04
C PHE A 173 -1.67 -13.65 53.21
#